data_AF-A0A2E5E5N3-F1
#
_entry.id   AF-A0A2E5E5N3-F1
#
_cell.length_a   1.000
_cell.length_b   1.000
_cell.length_c   1.000
_cell.angle_alpha   90.00
_cell.angle_beta   90.00
_cell.angle_gamma   90.00
#
_symmetry.space_group_name_H-M   'P 1'
#
loop_
_entity.id
_entity.type
_entity.pdbx_description
1 polymer ?
#
loop_
_entity_poly.entity_id
_entity_poly.type
_entity_poly.pdbx_seq_one_letter_code
_entity_poly.pdbx_strand_id
1 'polypeptide(L)'
;MNIYLSEVRDLFTAHYFFFAFLTSLGTIQITTANSGLRGLWLTPSFVVTRLVGVILITTGVVVFFTQPLWVDGPWAAGSVGADSATRAWGKVGWSELAAARNVNDIHGGLDGIKQAIWFSLAALSAFAVSVFGGMITMKIFSMTSTDLSRADQLIGLDDVGLEGLRRRSYFSNLPSSLTNFKSEFREVWTSGLKDADTWSVFNLRRWKSTK
;
A
#
# COMPACT_ATOMS: atom_id res chain seq x y z
N MET A 1 22.64 -2.01 -31.90
CA MET A 1 22.75 -2.22 -30.45
C MET A 1 21.97 -3.48 -30.13
N ASN A 2 22.60 -4.52 -29.58
CA ASN A 2 21.88 -5.73 -29.17
C ASN A 2 21.17 -5.41 -27.86
N ILE A 3 19.86 -5.27 -27.91
CA ILE A 3 19.02 -4.98 -26.74
C ILE A 3 18.71 -6.31 -26.06
N TYR A 4 18.98 -6.39 -24.77
CA TYR A 4 18.73 -7.61 -24.00
C TYR A 4 17.33 -7.59 -23.41
N LEU A 5 16.65 -8.73 -23.43
CA LEU A 5 15.32 -8.94 -22.81
C LEU A 5 15.26 -8.48 -21.34
N SER A 6 16.39 -8.58 -20.63
CA SER A 6 16.53 -8.11 -19.25
C SER A 6 16.38 -6.59 -19.12
N GLU A 7 16.93 -5.81 -20.03
CA GLU A 7 16.87 -4.34 -19.98
C GLU A 7 15.44 -3.84 -20.13
N VAL A 8 14.68 -4.45 -21.05
CA VAL A 8 13.26 -4.14 -21.26
C VAL A 8 12.47 -4.44 -19.97
N ARG A 9 12.68 -5.62 -19.41
CA ARG A 9 11.98 -6.05 -18.20
C ARG A 9 12.29 -5.15 -17.01
N ASP A 10 13.55 -4.76 -16.83
CA ASP A 10 13.98 -3.93 -15.71
C ASP A 10 13.39 -2.52 -15.81
N LEU A 11 13.33 -1.96 -17.03
CA LEU A 11 12.67 -0.68 -17.32
C LEU A 11 11.17 -0.72 -16.99
N PHE A 12 10.46 -1.75 -17.47
CA PHE A 12 9.03 -1.93 -17.16
C PHE A 12 8.78 -2.14 -15.67
N THR A 13 9.63 -2.94 -15.02
CA THR A 13 9.56 -3.22 -13.59
C THR A 13 9.71 -1.95 -12.77
N ALA A 14 10.72 -1.13 -13.05
CA ALA A 14 10.95 0.13 -12.33
C ALA A 14 9.78 1.10 -12.51
N HIS A 15 9.30 1.28 -13.74
CA HIS A 15 8.16 2.14 -14.05
C HIS A 15 6.89 1.68 -13.33
N TYR A 16 6.62 0.37 -13.34
CA TYR A 16 5.46 -0.22 -12.69
C TYR A 16 5.55 -0.13 -11.16
N PHE A 17 6.72 -0.40 -10.58
CA PHE A 17 6.93 -0.27 -9.14
C PHE A 17 6.68 1.16 -8.67
N PHE A 18 7.25 2.15 -9.37
CA PHE A 18 7.07 3.56 -9.02
C PHE A 18 5.61 4.00 -9.13
N PHE A 19 4.91 3.57 -10.18
CA PHE A 19 3.47 3.76 -10.33
C PHE A 19 2.70 3.19 -9.14
N ALA A 20 2.86 1.90 -8.88
CA ALA A 20 2.17 1.19 -7.80
C ALA A 20 2.49 1.81 -6.42
N PHE A 21 3.71 2.28 -6.22
CA PHE A 21 4.15 2.93 -5.00
C PHE A 21 3.41 4.25 -4.78
N LEU A 22 3.40 5.14 -5.80
CA LEU A 22 2.73 6.43 -5.71
C LEU A 22 1.22 6.27 -5.53
N THR A 23 0.59 5.37 -6.27
CA THR A 23 -0.86 5.13 -6.13
C THR A 23 -1.21 4.53 -4.78
N SER A 24 -0.40 3.61 -4.27
CA SER A 24 -0.60 3.01 -2.95
C SER A 24 -0.42 4.06 -1.85
N LEU A 25 0.65 4.86 -1.91
CA LEU A 25 0.89 5.93 -0.96
C LEU A 25 -0.23 6.97 -0.97
N GLY A 26 -0.67 7.37 -2.17
CA GLY A 26 -1.77 8.31 -2.31
C GLY A 26 -3.10 7.76 -1.80
N THR A 27 -3.37 6.48 -2.04
CA THR A 27 -4.54 5.78 -1.49
C THR A 27 -4.49 5.73 0.04
N ILE A 28 -3.32 5.42 0.62
CA ILE A 28 -3.12 5.46 2.07
C ILE A 28 -3.37 6.87 2.61
N GLN A 29 -2.88 7.93 1.96
CA GLN A 29 -3.12 9.30 2.42
C GLN A 29 -4.61 9.67 2.38
N ILE A 30 -5.34 9.32 1.32
CA ILE A 30 -6.79 9.60 1.23
C ILE A 30 -7.57 8.83 2.29
N THR A 31 -7.33 7.53 2.42
CA THR A 31 -8.05 6.66 3.36
C THR A 31 -7.76 7.03 4.81
N THR A 32 -6.50 7.27 5.16
CA THR A 32 -6.12 7.69 6.53
C THR A 32 -6.61 9.10 6.86
N ALA A 33 -6.69 10.01 5.88
CA ALA A 33 -7.31 11.33 6.07
C ALA A 33 -8.80 11.21 6.37
N ASN A 34 -9.52 10.38 5.61
CA ASN A 34 -10.96 10.16 5.81
C ASN A 34 -11.27 9.45 7.15
N SER A 35 -10.42 8.52 7.56
CA SER A 35 -10.58 7.78 8.83
C SER A 35 -10.02 8.50 10.06
N GLY A 36 -9.39 9.67 9.88
CA GLY A 36 -8.80 10.46 10.97
C GLY A 36 -7.51 9.88 11.55
N LEU A 37 -6.86 8.92 10.88
CA LEU A 37 -5.67 8.21 11.37
C LEU A 37 -4.41 9.06 11.23
N ARG A 38 -4.35 10.14 12.01
CA ARG A 38 -3.31 11.19 11.93
C ARG A 38 -1.89 10.65 12.04
N GLY A 39 -1.67 9.56 12.78
CA GLY A 39 -0.38 8.91 12.95
C GLY A 39 0.25 8.34 11.67
N LEU A 40 -0.48 8.35 10.55
CA LEU A 40 -0.01 7.95 9.22
C LEU A 40 0.04 9.10 8.22
N TRP A 41 -0.40 10.31 8.59
CA TRP A 41 -0.48 11.43 7.66
C TRP A 41 0.91 11.99 7.34
N LEU A 42 1.19 12.20 6.05
CA LEU A 42 2.41 12.88 5.63
C LEU A 42 2.40 14.39 5.91
N THR A 43 1.22 14.97 6.18
CA THR A 43 1.08 16.40 6.48
C THR A 43 0.18 16.65 7.70
N PRO A 44 0.34 17.78 8.41
CA PRO A 44 -0.45 18.06 9.62
C PRO A 44 -1.94 18.31 9.36
N SER A 45 -2.32 18.66 8.13
CA SER A 45 -3.68 19.07 7.77
C SER A 45 -4.41 17.96 7.03
N PHE A 46 -5.65 17.67 7.42
CA PHE A 46 -6.46 16.64 6.78
C PHE A 46 -6.74 16.95 5.29
N VAL A 47 -6.99 18.22 4.96
CA VAL A 47 -7.24 18.67 3.58
C VAL A 47 -5.99 18.48 2.73
N VAL A 48 -4.85 18.89 3.27
CA VAL A 48 -3.57 18.81 2.56
C VAL A 48 -3.17 17.35 2.36
N THR A 49 -3.32 16.49 3.37
CA THR A 49 -3.06 15.06 3.25
C THR A 49 -3.91 14.41 2.17
N ARG A 50 -5.21 14.75 2.10
CA ARG A 50 -6.10 14.26 1.04
C ARG A 50 -5.68 14.77 -0.34
N LEU A 51 -5.34 16.05 -0.47
CA LEU A 51 -4.87 16.64 -1.74
C LEU A 51 -3.55 16.02 -2.19
N VAL A 52 -2.59 15.84 -1.29
CA VAL A 52 -1.34 15.11 -1.54
C VAL A 52 -1.65 13.71 -2.05
N GLY A 53 -2.61 13.01 -1.44
CA GLY A 53 -3.02 11.70 -1.91
C GLY A 53 -3.56 11.69 -3.34
N VAL A 54 -4.42 12.64 -3.70
CA VAL A 54 -4.92 12.81 -5.09
C VAL A 54 -3.77 13.11 -6.04
N ILE A 55 -2.89 14.06 -5.69
CA ILE A 55 -1.73 14.44 -6.50
C ILE A 55 -0.82 13.25 -6.73
N LEU A 56 -0.55 12.42 -5.72
CA LEU A 56 0.29 11.23 -5.85
C LEU A 56 -0.31 10.21 -6.81
N ILE A 57 -1.62 9.92 -6.71
CA ILE A 57 -2.31 9.00 -7.62
C ILE A 57 -2.26 9.52 -9.06
N THR A 58 -2.66 10.78 -9.26
CA THR A 58 -2.65 11.40 -10.59
C THR A 58 -1.25 11.44 -11.18
N THR A 59 -0.25 11.80 -10.37
CA THR A 59 1.17 11.81 -10.79
C THR A 59 1.63 10.42 -11.19
N GLY A 60 1.31 9.38 -10.39
CA GLY A 60 1.65 8.00 -10.71
C GLY A 60 1.09 7.58 -12.07
N VAL A 61 -0.20 7.80 -12.29
CA VAL A 61 -0.88 7.49 -13.57
C VAL A 61 -0.25 8.27 -14.73
N VAL A 62 -0.11 9.59 -14.59
CA VAL A 62 0.43 10.45 -15.66
C VAL A 62 1.85 10.04 -15.99
N VAL A 63 2.73 9.89 -15.00
CA VAL A 63 4.12 9.48 -15.22
C VAL A 63 4.14 8.11 -15.89
N PHE A 64 3.45 7.10 -15.34
CA PHE A 64 3.50 5.75 -15.89
C PHE A 64 3.13 5.68 -17.38
N PHE A 65 2.03 6.34 -17.77
CA PHE A 65 1.57 6.29 -19.15
C PHE A 65 2.32 7.25 -20.08
N THR A 66 2.87 8.36 -19.59
CA THR A 66 3.59 9.34 -20.43
C THR A 66 5.09 9.09 -20.52
N GLN A 67 5.69 8.29 -19.63
CA GLN A 67 7.12 7.92 -19.66
C GLN A 67 7.65 7.53 -21.06
N PRO A 68 6.92 6.74 -21.88
CA PRO A 68 7.35 6.41 -23.23
C PRO A 68 7.62 7.60 -24.18
N LEU A 69 7.06 8.79 -23.89
CA LEU A 69 7.31 10.01 -24.66
C LEU A 69 8.69 10.61 -24.36
N TRP A 70 9.23 10.32 -23.19
CA TRP A 70 10.42 10.99 -22.65
C TRP A 70 11.63 10.06 -22.57
N VAL A 71 11.38 8.77 -22.35
CA VAL A 71 12.40 7.74 -22.14
C VAL A 71 12.42 6.76 -23.31
N ASP A 72 13.63 6.44 -23.78
CA ASP A 72 13.82 5.46 -24.83
C ASP A 72 13.49 4.05 -24.31
N GLY A 73 12.64 3.33 -25.04
CA GLY A 73 12.24 1.96 -24.71
C GLY A 73 11.75 1.21 -25.94
N PRO A 74 11.17 0.01 -25.80
CA PRO A 74 10.65 -0.81 -26.91
C PRO A 74 9.30 -0.28 -27.43
N TRP A 75 9.24 1.01 -27.74
CA TRP A 75 8.04 1.74 -28.15
C TRP A 75 8.39 2.90 -29.08
N ALA A 76 9.45 2.76 -29.89
CA ALA A 76 9.77 3.77 -30.88
C ALA A 76 8.58 4.07 -31.80
N ALA A 77 8.49 5.32 -32.24
CA ALA A 77 7.45 5.76 -33.16
C ALA A 77 7.39 4.87 -34.41
N GLY A 78 6.19 4.42 -34.78
CA GLY A 78 5.95 3.53 -35.91
C GLY A 78 6.27 2.05 -35.66
N SER A 79 6.86 1.67 -34.52
CA SER A 79 7.13 0.27 -34.19
C SER A 79 6.15 -0.33 -33.17
N VAL A 80 5.18 0.45 -32.70
CA VAL A 80 4.31 0.04 -31.58
C VAL A 80 3.31 -1.05 -31.97
N GLY A 81 2.94 -1.10 -33.26
CA GLY A 81 2.15 -2.18 -33.85
C GLY A 81 2.96 -3.41 -34.26
N ALA A 82 4.29 -3.36 -34.20
CA ALA A 82 5.15 -4.50 -34.51
C ALA A 82 5.15 -5.50 -33.36
N ASP A 83 5.50 -6.75 -33.68
CA ASP A 83 5.71 -7.79 -32.67
C ASP A 83 6.71 -7.31 -31.61
N SER A 84 6.45 -7.65 -30.35
CA SER A 84 7.23 -7.16 -29.21
C SER A 84 8.72 -7.50 -29.33
N ALA A 85 9.07 -8.60 -30.01
CA ALA A 85 10.46 -9.01 -30.27
C ALA A 85 11.18 -8.16 -31.35
N THR A 86 10.43 -7.42 -32.18
CA THR A 86 10.96 -6.67 -33.33
C THR A 86 10.82 -5.15 -33.19
N ARG A 87 10.31 -4.68 -32.05
CA ARG A 87 10.13 -3.24 -31.81
C ARG A 87 11.47 -2.51 -31.82
N ALA A 88 11.47 -1.36 -32.47
CA ALA A 88 12.60 -0.46 -32.42
C ALA A 88 12.65 0.25 -31.06
N TRP A 89 13.86 0.55 -30.62
CA TRP A 89 14.10 1.30 -29.39
C TRP A 89 14.05 2.79 -29.64
N GLY A 90 13.36 3.53 -28.78
CA GLY A 90 13.24 4.98 -28.90
C GLY A 90 12.01 5.50 -28.17
N LYS A 91 11.66 6.76 -28.46
CA LYS A 91 10.48 7.44 -27.90
C LYS A 91 9.27 7.23 -28.79
N VAL A 92 8.10 7.18 -28.16
CA VAL A 92 6.82 7.05 -28.87
C VAL A 92 6.27 8.40 -29.31
N GLY A 93 5.47 8.42 -30.38
CA GLY A 93 4.64 9.57 -30.72
C GLY A 93 3.36 9.63 -29.88
N TRP A 94 2.78 10.83 -29.71
CA TRP A 94 1.54 11.03 -28.96
C TRP A 94 0.38 10.15 -29.45
N SER A 95 0.26 9.94 -30.76
CA SER A 95 -0.79 9.12 -31.37
C SER A 95 -0.68 7.63 -31.04
N GLU A 96 0.50 7.16 -30.65
CA GLU A 96 0.78 5.73 -30.42
C GLU A 96 1.00 5.41 -28.93
N LEU A 97 0.85 6.42 -28.05
CA LEU A 97 1.11 6.31 -26.62
C LEU A 97 0.29 5.19 -25.95
N ALA A 98 -0.97 5.04 -26.35
CA ALA A 98 -1.85 4.01 -25.81
C ALA A 98 -1.32 2.59 -26.07
N ALA A 99 -0.62 2.38 -27.20
CA ALA A 99 -0.04 1.10 -27.56
C ALA A 99 1.39 0.91 -26.99
N ALA A 100 2.06 1.99 -26.57
CA ALA A 100 3.47 1.97 -26.15
C ALA A 100 3.76 0.98 -25.02
N ARG A 101 2.79 0.78 -24.13
CA ARG A 101 2.91 -0.11 -22.96
C ARG A 101 2.46 -1.55 -23.24
N ASN A 102 1.93 -1.85 -24.42
CA ASN A 102 1.48 -3.18 -24.78
C ASN A 102 2.67 -4.05 -25.25
N VAL A 103 3.56 -4.43 -24.33
CA VAL A 103 4.68 -5.36 -24.59
C VAL A 103 4.33 -6.70 -23.95
N ASN A 104 4.39 -7.79 -24.72
CA ASN A 104 4.06 -9.11 -24.22
C ASN A 104 5.09 -9.60 -23.19
N ASP A 105 4.65 -10.40 -22.21
CA ASP A 105 5.47 -10.85 -21.09
C ASP A 105 6.65 -11.74 -21.49
N ILE A 106 6.46 -12.58 -22.51
CA ILE A 106 7.52 -13.40 -23.14
C ILE A 106 8.57 -12.57 -23.91
N HIS A 107 8.27 -11.29 -24.19
CA HIS A 107 9.12 -10.38 -24.98
C HIS A 107 9.55 -9.15 -24.16
N GLY A 108 9.65 -9.30 -22.84
CA GLY A 108 10.20 -8.29 -21.93
C GLY A 108 9.14 -7.47 -21.21
N GLY A 109 7.86 -7.71 -21.53
CA GLY A 109 6.74 -7.23 -20.72
C GLY A 109 6.73 -7.86 -19.32
N LEU A 110 5.89 -7.32 -18.44
CA LEU A 110 5.80 -7.77 -17.06
C LEU A 110 4.63 -8.76 -16.90
N ASP A 111 4.92 -10.03 -16.63
CA ASP A 111 3.87 -11.04 -16.36
C ASP A 111 3.09 -10.72 -15.07
N GLY A 112 1.91 -11.32 -14.94
CA GLY A 112 1.01 -11.08 -13.82
C GLY A 112 1.57 -11.44 -12.44
N ILE A 113 2.40 -12.48 -12.34
CA ILE A 113 3.01 -12.89 -11.06
C ILE A 113 4.03 -11.84 -10.62
N LYS A 114 4.89 -11.39 -11.54
CA LYS A 114 5.83 -10.30 -11.28
C LYS A 114 5.10 -9.01 -10.93
N GLN A 115 4.01 -8.66 -11.63
CA GLN A 115 3.19 -7.51 -11.29
C GLN A 115 2.63 -7.60 -9.86
N ALA A 116 2.15 -8.77 -9.43
CA ALA A 116 1.64 -8.96 -8.09
C ALA A 116 2.72 -8.80 -7.01
N ILE A 117 3.92 -9.35 -7.25
CA ILE A 117 5.07 -9.21 -6.35
C ILE A 117 5.47 -7.73 -6.23
N TRP A 118 5.66 -7.05 -7.35
CA TRP A 118 6.09 -5.65 -7.35
C TRP A 118 5.02 -4.71 -6.79
N PHE A 119 3.74 -4.99 -7.04
CA PHE A 119 2.64 -4.26 -6.41
C PHE A 119 2.69 -4.41 -4.88
N SER A 120 2.84 -5.64 -4.38
CA SER A 120 2.89 -5.91 -2.94
C SER A 120 4.08 -5.21 -2.28
N LEU A 121 5.27 -5.29 -2.91
CA LEU A 121 6.45 -4.57 -2.45
C LEU A 121 6.24 -3.06 -2.45
N ALA A 122 5.68 -2.51 -3.52
CA ALA A 122 5.39 -1.08 -3.62
C ALA A 122 4.39 -0.60 -2.57
N ALA A 123 3.34 -1.38 -2.30
CA ALA A 123 2.36 -1.09 -1.26
C ALA A 123 2.98 -1.13 0.14
N LEU A 124 3.84 -2.11 0.42
CA LEU A 124 4.58 -2.20 1.69
C LEU A 124 5.55 -1.02 1.86
N SER A 125 6.28 -0.65 0.81
CA SER A 125 7.16 0.52 0.83
C SER A 125 6.36 1.81 1.06
N ALA A 126 5.22 1.98 0.39
CA ALA A 126 4.33 3.12 0.59
C ALA A 126 3.81 3.19 2.02
N PHE A 127 3.39 2.05 2.59
CA PHE A 127 2.98 1.97 3.98
C PHE A 127 4.11 2.37 4.94
N ALA A 128 5.33 1.86 4.73
CA ALA A 128 6.49 2.23 5.53
C ALA A 128 6.75 3.75 5.47
N VAL A 129 6.74 4.34 4.27
CA VAL A 129 6.89 5.80 4.09
C VAL A 129 5.80 6.57 4.83
N SER A 130 4.55 6.11 4.79
CA SER A 130 3.44 6.72 5.52
C SER A 130 3.64 6.65 7.04
N VAL A 131 4.12 5.52 7.56
CA VAL A 131 4.42 5.34 8.99
C VAL A 131 5.53 6.30 9.44
N PHE A 132 6.64 6.37 8.71
CA PHE A 132 7.74 7.26 9.05
C PHE A 132 7.38 8.74 8.89
N GLY A 133 6.70 9.11 7.81
CA GLY A 133 6.25 10.47 7.58
C GLY A 133 5.22 10.92 8.61
N GLY A 134 4.29 10.05 9.00
CA GLY A 134 3.33 10.28 10.08
C GLY A 134 3.99 10.54 11.43
N MET A 135 5.02 9.75 11.76
CA MET A 135 5.82 9.96 12.96
C MET A 135 6.51 11.34 12.97
N ILE A 136 7.14 11.73 11.85
CA ILE A 136 7.82 13.03 11.73
C ILE A 136 6.80 14.16 11.86
N THR A 137 5.69 14.07 11.14
CA THR A 137 4.61 15.07 11.16
C THR A 137 4.05 15.27 12.56
N MET A 138 3.80 14.17 13.28
CA MET A 138 3.33 14.21 14.67
C MET A 138 4.33 14.89 15.60
N LYS A 139 5.63 14.58 15.44
CA LYS A 139 6.69 15.19 16.25
C LYS A 139 6.78 16.70 16.01
N ILE A 140 6.67 17.13 14.75
CA ILE A 140 6.65 18.57 14.40
C ILE A 140 5.43 19.24 15.04
N PHE A 141 4.25 18.62 14.92
CA PHE A 141 3.02 19.15 15.49
C PHE A 141 3.08 19.26 17.02
N SER A 142 3.60 18.24 17.72
CA SER A 142 3.72 18.25 19.18
C SER A 142 4.71 19.30 19.69
N MET A 143 5.76 19.61 18.93
CA MET A 143 6.71 20.68 19.26
C MET A 143 6.09 22.08 19.18
N THR A 144 5.09 22.27 18.32
CA THR A 144 4.38 23.56 18.17
C THR A 144 3.23 23.72 19.18
N SER A 145 2.78 22.62 19.81
CA SER A 145 1.54 22.55 20.59
C SER A 145 1.78 22.37 22.09
N THR A 146 2.72 23.11 22.68
CA THR A 146 3.14 22.94 24.08
C THR A 146 2.08 23.29 25.13
N ASP A 147 0.93 23.88 24.78
CA ASP A 147 -0.06 24.41 25.73
C ASP A 147 -1.38 23.61 25.91
N LEU A 148 -1.65 22.57 25.13
CA LEU A 148 -2.93 21.82 25.21
C LEU A 148 -2.86 20.45 25.93
N SER A 149 -1.69 20.06 26.41
CA SER A 149 -1.38 18.66 26.72
C SER A 149 -1.95 18.07 28.03
N ARG A 150 -2.63 18.85 28.90
CA ARG A 150 -3.16 18.31 30.19
C ARG A 150 -4.60 17.81 30.13
N ALA A 151 -5.43 18.31 29.22
CA ALA A 151 -6.85 17.93 29.15
C ALA A 151 -7.09 16.64 28.33
N ASP A 152 -6.31 16.42 27.27
CA ASP A 152 -6.48 15.27 26.35
C ASP A 152 -5.89 13.94 26.89
N GLN A 153 -5.01 14.01 27.90
CA GLN A 153 -4.43 12.81 28.54
C GLN A 153 -5.45 12.01 29.35
N LEU A 154 -6.51 12.63 29.85
CA LEU A 154 -7.53 11.99 30.70
C LEU A 154 -8.61 11.23 29.91
N ILE A 155 -8.73 11.48 28.60
CA ILE A 155 -9.76 10.88 27.74
C ILE A 155 -9.21 9.69 26.92
N GLY A 156 -7.88 9.56 26.77
CA GLY A 156 -7.23 8.63 25.84
C GLY A 156 -6.92 7.22 26.35
N LEU A 157 -7.59 6.74 27.42
CA LEU A 157 -7.35 5.41 27.98
C LEU A 157 -8.01 4.27 27.19
N ASP A 158 -9.03 4.55 26.37
CA ASP A 158 -9.80 3.54 25.63
C ASP A 158 -9.47 3.44 24.12
N ASP A 159 -8.67 4.36 23.56
CA ASP A 159 -8.31 4.33 22.12
C ASP A 159 -7.18 3.30 21.88
N VAL A 160 -7.55 2.03 21.64
CA VAL A 160 -6.62 0.92 21.34
C VAL A 160 -6.71 0.47 19.88
N GLY A 161 -5.67 -0.22 19.37
CA GLY A 161 -5.64 -0.70 18.00
C GLY A 161 -5.57 0.45 16.99
N LEU A 162 -6.20 0.31 15.82
CA LEU A 162 -6.14 1.32 14.75
C LEU A 162 -6.62 2.71 15.22
N GLU A 163 -7.57 2.74 16.15
CA GLU A 163 -8.15 3.98 16.70
C GLU A 163 -7.09 4.83 17.43
N GLY A 164 -6.10 4.18 18.05
CA GLY A 164 -4.97 4.86 18.68
C GLY A 164 -4.15 5.72 17.71
N LEU A 165 -4.18 5.43 16.40
CA LEU A 165 -3.49 6.24 15.38
C LEU A 165 -4.13 7.61 15.18
N ARG A 166 -5.33 7.88 15.70
CA ARG A 166 -5.94 9.22 15.65
C ARG A 166 -5.15 10.23 16.46
N ARG A 167 -4.51 9.79 17.55
CA ARG A 167 -3.82 10.66 18.52
C ARG A 167 -2.32 10.38 18.61
N ARG A 168 -1.86 9.20 18.18
CA ARG A 168 -0.50 8.70 18.41
C ARG A 168 0.15 8.22 17.10
N SER A 169 1.48 8.17 17.07
CA SER A 169 2.21 7.59 15.94
C SER A 169 2.10 6.06 15.95
N TYR A 170 2.30 5.43 14.79
CA TYR A 170 2.22 3.97 14.65
C TYR A 170 3.07 3.21 15.67
N PHE A 171 4.34 3.59 15.87
CA PHE A 171 5.24 2.92 16.81
C PHE A 171 4.79 3.06 18.26
N SER A 172 4.29 4.23 18.66
CA SER A 172 3.77 4.42 20.02
C SER A 172 2.49 3.62 20.29
N ASN A 173 1.78 3.23 19.24
CA ASN A 173 0.55 2.46 19.32
C ASN A 173 0.75 0.94 19.16
N LEU A 174 1.94 0.51 18.74
CA LEU A 174 2.26 -0.90 18.48
C LEU A 174 2.22 -1.78 19.74
N PRO A 175 2.77 -1.36 20.91
CA PRO A 175 2.79 -2.23 22.09
C PRO A 175 1.39 -2.53 22.64
N SER A 176 0.51 -1.52 22.68
CA SER A 176 -0.89 -1.68 23.11
C SER A 176 -1.65 -2.57 22.13
N SER A 177 -1.50 -2.33 20.83
CA SER A 177 -2.14 -3.14 19.78
C SER A 177 -1.68 -4.61 19.83
N LEU A 178 -0.39 -4.88 20.10
CA LEU A 178 0.13 -6.25 20.19
C LEU A 178 -0.39 -6.97 21.45
N THR A 179 -0.51 -6.25 22.57
CA THR A 179 -1.01 -6.82 23.82
C THR A 179 -2.47 -7.23 23.66
N ASN A 180 -3.27 -6.36 23.04
CA ASN A 180 -4.68 -6.64 22.75
C ASN A 180 -4.85 -7.77 21.74
N PHE A 181 -4.07 -7.76 20.65
CA PHE A 181 -4.11 -8.84 19.68
C PHE A 181 -3.81 -10.20 20.34
N LYS A 182 -2.82 -10.25 21.25
CA LYS A 182 -2.51 -11.48 22.00
C LYS A 182 -3.66 -11.89 22.93
N SER A 183 -4.33 -10.96 23.60
CA SER A 183 -5.47 -11.29 24.47
C SER A 183 -6.68 -11.76 23.67
N GLU A 184 -7.04 -11.06 22.60
CA GLU A 184 -8.15 -11.42 21.70
C GLU A 184 -7.89 -12.78 21.04
N PHE A 185 -6.67 -13.01 20.52
CA PHE A 185 -6.31 -14.30 19.94
C PHE A 185 -6.41 -15.42 20.97
N ARG A 186 -5.94 -15.20 22.20
CA ARG A 186 -6.07 -16.19 23.29
C ARG A 186 -7.54 -16.44 23.63
N GLU A 187 -8.38 -15.42 23.64
CA GLU A 187 -9.81 -15.57 23.90
C GLU A 187 -10.49 -16.36 22.79
N VAL A 188 -10.26 -16.01 21.52
CA VAL A 188 -10.78 -16.75 20.36
C VAL A 188 -10.29 -18.20 20.37
N TRP A 189 -9.02 -18.44 20.71
CA TRP A 189 -8.47 -19.78 20.81
C TRP A 189 -9.10 -20.58 21.95
N THR A 190 -9.25 -19.99 23.14
CA THR A 190 -9.81 -20.70 24.30
C THR A 190 -11.33 -20.89 24.21
N SER A 191 -12.07 -19.92 23.68
CA SER A 191 -13.51 -20.05 23.39
C SER A 191 -13.76 -20.99 22.21
N GLY A 192 -13.05 -20.82 21.10
CA GLY A 192 -13.16 -21.67 19.92
C GLY A 192 -12.81 -23.13 20.21
N LEU A 193 -11.81 -23.40 21.06
CA LEU A 193 -11.53 -24.78 21.52
C LEU A 193 -12.63 -25.34 22.42
N LYS A 194 -13.23 -24.52 23.30
CA LYS A 194 -14.36 -24.95 24.15
C LYS A 194 -15.61 -25.23 23.32
N ASP A 195 -15.91 -24.37 22.35
CA ASP A 195 -17.03 -24.57 21.44
C ASP A 195 -16.78 -25.81 20.57
N ALA A 196 -15.59 -25.98 20.00
CA ALA A 196 -15.24 -27.19 19.26
C ALA A 196 -15.33 -28.47 20.12
N ASP A 197 -15.00 -28.40 21.41
CA ASP A 197 -15.15 -29.53 22.35
C ASP A 197 -16.62 -29.86 22.65
N THR A 198 -17.51 -28.84 22.73
CA THR A 198 -18.96 -29.06 22.88
C THR A 198 -19.60 -29.71 21.65
N TRP A 199 -19.09 -29.43 20.46
CA TRP A 199 -19.53 -30.07 19.20
C TRP A 199 -18.74 -31.35 18.86
N SER A 200 -17.80 -31.76 19.71
CA SER A 200 -17.05 -32.99 19.49
C SER A 200 -17.96 -34.21 19.59
N VAL A 201 -17.75 -35.17 18.68
CA VAL A 201 -18.55 -36.41 18.55
C VAL A 201 -18.62 -37.20 19.87
N PHE A 202 -17.62 -37.04 20.75
CA PHE A 202 -17.57 -37.67 22.07
C PHE A 202 -18.61 -37.12 23.05
N ASN A 203 -18.85 -35.79 23.06
CA ASN A 203 -19.87 -35.18 23.91
C ASN A 203 -21.30 -35.39 23.37
N LEU A 204 -21.48 -35.35 22.04
CA LEU A 204 -22.76 -35.68 21.38
C LEU A 204 -23.21 -37.13 21.65
N ARG A 205 -22.27 -38.08 21.76
CA ARG A 205 -22.56 -39.48 22.07
C ARG A 205 -22.96 -39.68 23.55
N ARG A 206 -22.41 -38.90 24.48
CA ARG A 206 -22.80 -38.89 25.90
C ARG A 206 -24.23 -38.41 26.11
N TRP A 207 -24.66 -37.39 25.34
CA TRP A 207 -26.02 -36.84 25.43
C TRP A 207 -27.10 -37.82 24.93
N LYS A 208 -26.79 -38.67 23.95
CA LYS A 208 -27.70 -39.74 23.48
C LYS A 208 -27.78 -40.96 24.40
N SER A 209 -26.89 -41.12 25.37
CA SER A 209 -26.85 -42.28 26.27
C SER A 209 -27.60 -42.08 27.59
N THR A 210 -28.15 -40.88 27.81
CA THR A 210 -28.85 -40.48 29.06
C THR A 210 -30.35 -40.23 28.86
N LYS A 211 -30.91 -40.63 27.72
CA LYS A 211 -32.36 -40.71 27.48
C LYS A 211 -32.80 -42.15 27.35
#